data_AF-A0A1F3K262-F1
#
_entry.id   AF-A0A1F3K262-F1
#
_cell.length_a   1.000
_cell.length_b   1.000
_cell.length_c   1.000
_cell.angle_alpha   90.00
_cell.angle_beta   90.00
_cell.angle_gamma   90.00
#
_symmetry.space_group_name_H-M   'P 1'
#
loop_
_entity.id
_entity.type
_entity.pdbx_description
1 polymer ?
#
loop_
_entity_poly.entity_id
_entity_poly.type
_entity_poly.pdbx_seq_one_letter_code
_entity_poly.pdbx_strand_id
1 'polypeptide(L)'
;MKKSNLNKPIMMNQFTVLWAVIAIFFVFTASCSKEDSENNPSDLPTSFRVDVPSSISQNATKKDALSGELSGGEIYQHLNNFIYLGDASAELIEDIIVGIRIYGLSQPMTFTYVSEEDGRTKNVVVIDNATFEGTIWEHQLSITDAESEGNEDKGYAIQVFWNVSPIEGIAVLKPFNWDRSGVTSSEKTIFRVEYSEKADANYEAHMVVTIYGWEETVSDRFHMDNLKMFVGKDGDRIDVYGNSNHPDAWLFLQEPVGFNWAFVASGSETKNIGVAEVGLPPSSLDETSREVILETYSIKNVFTSQIREYIYQIYGVYPDQAGLDTLLQNTDAPGYFNSGGFVQGGTAPSGNYEELTTTISTMVPYNPYTITNLSLSFKQ
;
A
#
# COMPACT_ATOMS: atom_id res chain seq x y z
N MET A 1 -56.45 -9.89 64.88
CA MET A 1 -56.23 -8.74 65.79
C MET A 1 -55.29 -7.75 65.11
N LYS A 2 -55.85 -6.61 64.69
CA LYS A 2 -55.15 -5.36 64.33
C LYS A 2 -54.86 -4.58 65.61
N LYS A 3 -53.78 -3.76 65.60
CA LYS A 3 -53.56 -2.44 66.25
C LYS A 3 -52.04 -2.28 66.45
N SER A 4 -51.40 -1.13 66.36
CA SER A 4 -51.79 0.27 66.12
C SER A 4 -50.47 1.06 66.09
N ASN A 5 -50.16 1.78 65.02
CA ASN A 5 -50.28 3.24 64.87
C ASN A 5 -49.25 4.11 65.63
N LEU A 6 -48.59 4.94 64.79
CA LEU A 6 -48.30 6.37 64.92
C LEU A 6 -47.26 6.86 65.94
N ASN A 7 -46.19 7.50 65.43
CA ASN A 7 -46.11 8.97 65.38
C ASN A 7 -44.83 9.47 64.67
N LYS A 8 -45.00 10.39 63.71
CA LYS A 8 -44.00 11.42 63.33
C LYS A 8 -44.32 12.68 64.15
N PRO A 9 -43.33 13.52 64.53
CA PRO A 9 -43.08 14.76 63.75
C PRO A 9 -41.59 15.18 63.68
N ILE A 10 -41.09 15.62 62.50
CA ILE A 10 -40.85 17.00 62.00
C ILE A 10 -39.61 17.72 62.62
N MET A 11 -38.80 18.22 61.66
CA MET A 11 -37.77 19.28 61.68
C MET A 11 -36.33 18.79 61.82
N MET A 12 -35.31 19.34 61.16
CA MET A 12 -35.07 20.25 60.02
C MET A 12 -33.53 20.40 60.01
N ASN A 13 -32.93 20.92 58.93
CA ASN A 13 -31.51 21.31 58.82
C ASN A 13 -30.49 20.19 58.56
N GLN A 14 -30.06 20.07 57.30
CA GLN A 14 -28.65 20.09 56.85
C GLN A 14 -28.66 20.08 55.30
N PHE A 15 -29.09 21.17 54.68
CA PHE A 15 -28.94 21.36 53.23
C PHE A 15 -28.76 22.85 52.95
N THR A 16 -27.56 23.34 53.27
CA THR A 16 -27.01 24.59 52.75
C THR A 16 -25.52 24.58 53.06
N VAL A 17 -24.73 25.15 52.14
CA VAL A 17 -23.26 25.29 52.15
C VAL A 17 -22.48 24.15 51.47
N LEU A 18 -22.62 24.06 50.15
CA LEU A 18 -21.50 23.80 49.23
C LEU A 18 -21.85 24.45 47.89
N TRP A 19 -21.68 25.78 47.77
CA TRP A 19 -20.54 26.38 47.06
C TRP A 19 -20.37 25.76 45.66
N ALA A 20 -21.06 26.24 44.63
CA ALA A 20 -20.77 27.49 43.92
C ALA A 20 -19.34 27.55 43.35
N VAL A 21 -19.01 26.63 42.43
CA VAL A 21 -17.95 26.80 41.41
C VAL A 21 -18.37 26.24 40.03
N ILE A 22 -19.43 25.45 39.93
CA ILE A 22 -19.87 24.86 38.65
C ILE A 22 -21.03 25.70 38.09
N ALA A 23 -20.74 26.79 37.38
CA ALA A 23 -21.73 27.47 36.51
C ALA A 23 -21.20 28.62 35.63
N ILE A 24 -19.92 29.00 35.67
CA ILE A 24 -19.42 30.14 34.89
C ILE A 24 -18.03 29.82 34.35
N PHE A 25 -17.95 29.04 33.26
CA PHE A 25 -16.86 29.08 32.27
C PHE A 25 -17.20 28.20 31.04
N PHE A 26 -18.33 28.46 30.39
CA PHE A 26 -18.58 28.05 28.99
C PHE A 26 -19.41 29.14 28.32
N VAL A 27 -18.76 30.28 28.08
CA VAL A 27 -19.25 31.29 27.13
C VAL A 27 -18.07 31.65 26.25
N PHE A 28 -17.80 30.80 25.26
CA PHE A 28 -17.16 31.14 23.98
C PHE A 28 -17.33 29.97 22.99
N THR A 29 -18.58 29.70 22.62
CA THR A 29 -18.87 29.24 21.27
C THR A 29 -19.93 30.18 20.73
N ALA A 30 -19.46 31.31 20.20
CA ALA A 30 -20.22 32.03 19.19
C ALA A 30 -20.43 31.03 18.05
N SER A 31 -21.64 30.47 18.04
CA SER A 31 -22.26 29.87 16.88
C SER A 31 -22.18 30.89 15.75
N CYS A 32 -21.11 30.80 14.96
CA CYS A 32 -21.18 31.18 13.57
C CYS A 32 -21.79 29.97 12.89
N SER A 33 -23.12 29.93 12.87
CA SER A 33 -23.85 29.08 11.95
C SER A 33 -23.36 29.45 10.56
N LYS A 34 -22.45 28.65 9.99
CA LYS A 34 -22.36 28.55 8.55
C LYS A 34 -23.75 28.10 8.13
N GLU A 35 -24.51 29.04 7.59
CA GLU A 35 -25.68 28.73 6.77
C GLU A 35 -25.28 27.57 5.86
N ASP A 36 -26.16 26.57 5.77
CA ASP A 36 -26.04 25.44 4.87
C ASP A 36 -25.65 25.95 3.48
N SER A 37 -24.35 25.90 3.17
CA SER A 37 -23.91 26.12 1.81
C SER A 37 -24.42 24.91 1.07
N GLU A 38 -25.33 25.15 0.13
CA GLU A 38 -25.58 24.25 -1.00
C GLU A 38 -24.26 23.58 -1.38
N ASN A 39 -24.25 22.25 -1.41
CA ASN A 39 -23.15 21.43 -1.91
C ASN A 39 -22.58 22.07 -3.18
N ASN A 40 -21.49 22.82 -3.04
CA ASN A 40 -20.71 23.22 -4.20
C ASN A 40 -20.26 21.92 -4.85
N PRO A 41 -20.50 21.72 -6.16
CA PRO A 41 -20.10 20.52 -6.85
C PRO A 41 -18.57 20.41 -6.84
N SER A 42 -18.07 19.68 -5.83
CA SER A 42 -16.85 18.86 -5.81
C SER A 42 -15.61 19.46 -6.48
N ASP A 43 -14.92 20.39 -5.81
CA ASP A 43 -13.50 20.74 -6.08
C ASP A 43 -12.54 19.59 -5.71
N LEU A 44 -13.02 18.34 -5.68
CA LEU A 44 -12.28 17.15 -5.28
C LEU A 44 -12.55 15.99 -6.25
N PRO A 45 -11.53 15.21 -6.63
CA PRO A 45 -11.67 14.03 -7.48
C PRO A 45 -12.68 13.00 -6.96
N THR A 46 -13.52 12.43 -7.83
CA THR A 46 -14.51 11.40 -7.43
C THR A 46 -13.88 10.06 -7.09
N SER A 47 -12.73 9.76 -7.67
CA SER A 47 -11.87 8.62 -7.32
C SER A 47 -10.41 9.06 -7.36
N PHE A 48 -9.57 8.35 -6.63
CA PHE A 48 -8.13 8.58 -6.57
C PHE A 48 -7.34 7.26 -6.60
N ARG A 49 -7.93 6.24 -7.25
CA ARG A 49 -7.39 4.89 -7.35
C ARG A 49 -7.73 4.29 -8.71
N VAL A 50 -6.86 3.39 -9.17
CA VAL A 50 -7.20 2.43 -10.23
C VAL A 50 -7.54 1.09 -9.58
N ASP A 51 -8.76 0.60 -9.79
CA ASP A 51 -9.19 -0.70 -9.29
C ASP A 51 -8.43 -1.85 -9.97
N VAL A 52 -7.95 -2.80 -9.17
CA VAL A 52 -7.24 -3.97 -9.68
C VAL A 52 -8.14 -5.22 -9.59
N PRO A 53 -8.29 -6.02 -10.66
CA PRO A 53 -9.17 -7.18 -10.63
C PRO A 53 -8.66 -8.24 -9.65
N SER A 54 -9.60 -8.91 -8.98
CA SER A 54 -9.26 -9.88 -7.94
C SER A 54 -8.44 -11.07 -8.46
N SER A 55 -8.51 -11.41 -9.74
CA SER A 55 -7.62 -12.43 -10.33
C SER A 55 -6.13 -12.17 -10.12
N ILE A 56 -5.70 -10.91 -9.93
CA ILE A 56 -4.30 -10.53 -9.67
C ILE A 56 -4.11 -9.73 -8.36
N SER A 57 -5.19 -9.23 -7.73
CA SER A 57 -5.17 -8.58 -6.41
C SER A 57 -6.02 -9.39 -5.42
N GLN A 58 -5.40 -10.40 -4.78
CA GLN A 58 -6.07 -11.28 -3.83
C GLN A 58 -5.20 -11.48 -2.59
N ASN A 59 -5.81 -11.40 -1.41
CA ASN A 59 -5.18 -11.78 -0.16
C ASN A 59 -5.08 -13.31 -0.10
N ALA A 60 -3.92 -13.86 -0.47
CA ALA A 60 -3.69 -15.29 -0.54
C ALA A 60 -3.21 -15.85 0.81
N THR A 61 -3.76 -17.00 1.22
CA THR A 61 -3.34 -17.71 2.43
C THR A 61 -1.86 -18.12 2.34
N LYS A 62 -1.01 -17.66 3.26
CA LYS A 62 0.40 -18.07 3.35
C LYS A 62 0.48 -19.59 3.56
N LYS A 63 1.32 -20.28 2.78
CA LYS A 63 1.57 -21.71 2.93
C LYS A 63 2.40 -22.01 4.18
N ASP A 64 2.10 -23.14 4.81
CA ASP A 64 2.86 -23.71 5.92
C ASP A 64 4.21 -24.26 5.44
N ALA A 65 5.31 -23.94 6.13
CA ALA A 65 6.69 -24.21 5.72
C ALA A 65 7.07 -25.71 5.62
N LEU A 66 6.13 -26.62 5.88
CA LEU A 66 6.31 -28.06 6.01
C LEU A 66 5.78 -28.89 4.82
N SER A 67 5.17 -28.26 3.82
CA SER A 67 4.68 -28.95 2.62
C SER A 67 5.75 -28.93 1.52
N GLY A 68 6.33 -30.12 1.24
CA GLY A 68 7.61 -30.31 0.55
C GLY A 68 7.66 -30.10 -0.97
N GLU A 69 6.59 -29.60 -1.59
CA GLU A 69 6.57 -29.28 -3.03
C GLU A 69 6.48 -27.77 -3.21
N LEU A 70 7.49 -27.15 -3.83
CA LEU A 70 7.47 -25.73 -4.16
C LEU A 70 6.70 -25.54 -5.46
N SER A 71 5.38 -25.46 -5.39
CA SER A 71 4.55 -25.38 -6.60
C SER A 71 4.58 -23.96 -7.19
N GLY A 72 4.55 -23.85 -8.52
CA GLY A 72 4.46 -22.53 -9.16
C GLY A 72 3.24 -21.72 -8.69
N GLY A 73 2.16 -22.39 -8.30
CA GLY A 73 1.00 -21.74 -7.69
C GLY A 73 1.33 -20.99 -6.42
N GLU A 74 2.25 -21.46 -5.57
CA GLU A 74 2.64 -20.76 -4.33
C GLU A 74 3.41 -19.48 -4.64
N ILE A 75 4.33 -19.55 -5.59
CA ILE A 75 5.20 -18.42 -5.94
C ILE A 75 4.39 -17.34 -6.65
N TYR A 76 3.53 -17.74 -7.57
CA TYR A 76 2.61 -16.84 -8.27
C TYR A 76 1.48 -16.32 -7.35
N GLN A 77 1.04 -17.07 -6.33
CA GLN A 77 0.11 -16.55 -5.33
C GLN A 77 0.75 -15.50 -4.42
N HIS A 78 2.07 -15.60 -4.14
CA HIS A 78 2.76 -14.56 -3.38
C HIS A 78 2.80 -13.22 -4.11
N LEU A 79 2.85 -13.21 -5.45
CA LEU A 79 2.72 -11.99 -6.24
C LEU A 79 1.42 -11.22 -5.92
N ASN A 80 0.30 -11.94 -5.82
CA ASN A 80 -1.00 -11.33 -5.54
C ASN A 80 -1.00 -10.55 -4.23
N ASN A 81 -0.17 -10.93 -3.24
CA ASN A 81 -0.06 -10.21 -1.98
C ASN A 81 0.64 -8.85 -2.14
N PHE A 82 1.65 -8.73 -3.01
CA PHE A 82 2.31 -7.44 -3.27
C PHE A 82 1.40 -6.49 -4.06
N ILE A 83 0.67 -7.03 -5.04
CA ILE A 83 -0.33 -6.27 -5.79
C ILE A 83 -1.46 -5.82 -4.85
N TYR A 84 -1.96 -6.72 -4.02
CA TYR A 84 -2.97 -6.41 -3.00
C TYR A 84 -2.49 -5.36 -1.99
N LEU A 85 -1.24 -5.42 -1.54
CA LEU A 85 -0.69 -4.41 -0.64
C LEU A 85 -0.68 -3.02 -1.28
N GLY A 86 -0.33 -2.95 -2.57
CA GLY A 86 -0.38 -1.68 -3.30
C GLY A 86 -1.81 -1.17 -3.51
N ASP A 87 -2.74 -2.06 -3.87
CA ASP A 87 -4.17 -1.76 -4.03
C ASP A 87 -4.80 -1.25 -2.71
N ALA A 88 -4.55 -1.93 -1.60
CA ALA A 88 -4.98 -1.52 -0.26
C ALA A 88 -4.35 -0.19 0.19
N SER A 89 -3.10 0.09 -0.22
CA SER A 89 -2.45 1.37 0.04
C SER A 89 -3.15 2.51 -0.71
N ALA A 90 -3.61 2.26 -1.94
CA ALA A 90 -4.37 3.24 -2.71
C ALA A 90 -5.79 3.46 -2.16
N GLU A 91 -6.43 2.42 -1.63
CA GLU A 91 -7.71 2.53 -0.91
C GLU A 91 -7.62 3.51 0.28
N LEU A 92 -6.55 3.40 1.07
CA LEU A 92 -6.30 4.31 2.19
C LEU A 92 -6.23 5.79 1.74
N ILE A 93 -5.68 6.05 0.54
CA ILE A 93 -5.59 7.41 0.01
C ILE A 93 -6.93 7.90 -0.50
N GLU A 94 -7.69 7.05 -1.17
CA GLU A 94 -9.05 7.37 -1.58
C GLU A 94 -9.91 7.75 -0.37
N ASP A 95 -9.81 7.00 0.74
CA ASP A 95 -10.48 7.32 2.00
C ASP A 95 -10.08 8.69 2.57
N ILE A 96 -8.81 9.09 2.44
CA ILE A 96 -8.35 10.43 2.84
C ILE A 96 -9.00 11.51 1.97
N ILE A 97 -9.04 11.33 0.64
CA ILE A 97 -9.70 12.28 -0.28
C ILE A 97 -11.20 12.39 0.03
N VAL A 98 -11.86 11.26 0.31
CA VAL A 98 -13.26 11.23 0.77
C VAL A 98 -13.42 11.98 2.09
N GLY A 99 -12.50 11.82 3.04
CA GLY A 99 -12.47 12.58 4.28
C GLY A 99 -12.34 14.09 4.06
N ILE A 100 -11.42 14.52 3.19
CA ILE A 100 -11.26 15.94 2.79
C ILE A 100 -12.57 16.50 2.26
N ARG A 101 -13.30 15.72 1.44
CA ARG A 101 -14.62 16.11 0.92
C ARG A 101 -15.66 16.24 2.01
N ILE A 102 -15.82 15.22 2.85
CA ILE A 102 -16.86 15.16 3.89
C ILE A 102 -16.70 16.31 4.89
N TYR A 103 -15.45 16.64 5.26
CA TYR A 103 -15.17 17.68 6.24
C TYR A 103 -14.95 19.06 5.63
N GLY A 104 -15.07 19.21 4.30
CA GLY A 104 -14.92 20.49 3.60
C GLY A 104 -13.52 21.09 3.71
N LEU A 105 -12.49 20.24 3.68
CA LEU A 105 -11.07 20.62 3.78
C LEU A 105 -10.46 21.01 2.42
N SER A 106 -11.28 21.46 1.47
CA SER A 106 -10.87 21.83 0.11
C SER A 106 -10.47 23.30 -0.04
N GLN A 107 -10.51 24.09 1.04
CA GLN A 107 -10.19 25.51 1.01
C GLN A 107 -9.07 25.83 2.01
N PRO A 108 -8.27 26.89 1.77
CA PRO A 108 -7.21 27.28 2.68
C PRO A 108 -7.71 27.50 4.10
N MET A 109 -7.14 26.73 5.03
CA MET A 109 -7.51 26.77 6.43
C MET A 109 -6.39 26.24 7.31
N THR A 110 -6.44 26.59 8.60
CA THR A 110 -5.53 26.04 9.60
C THR A 110 -6.27 25.83 10.90
N PHE A 111 -6.06 24.67 11.51
CA PHE A 111 -6.61 24.33 12.82
C PHE A 111 -5.79 23.23 13.48
N THR A 112 -6.09 22.97 14.74
CA THR A 112 -5.44 21.96 15.56
C THR A 112 -6.51 21.12 16.24
N TYR A 113 -6.26 19.82 16.38
CA TYR A 113 -7.11 18.92 17.15
C TYR A 113 -6.26 17.96 18.00
N VAL A 114 -6.86 17.34 19.00
CA VAL A 114 -6.23 16.25 19.76
C VAL A 114 -6.76 14.94 19.19
N SER A 115 -5.86 14.08 18.72
CA SER A 115 -6.20 12.77 18.18
C SER A 115 -6.76 11.87 19.29
N GLU A 116 -7.89 11.23 19.03
CA GLU A 116 -8.46 10.26 19.97
C GLU A 116 -7.68 8.93 19.99
N GLU A 117 -6.92 8.64 18.93
CA GLU A 117 -6.14 7.41 18.79
C GLU A 117 -4.91 7.40 19.71
N ASP A 118 -4.12 8.49 19.71
CA ASP A 118 -2.86 8.57 20.46
C ASP A 118 -2.82 9.69 21.52
N GLY A 119 -3.89 10.48 21.65
CA GLY A 119 -3.97 11.60 22.58
C GLY A 119 -3.05 12.78 22.24
N ARG A 120 -2.40 12.77 21.07
CA ARG A 120 -1.43 13.79 20.67
C ARG A 120 -2.09 14.91 19.88
N THR A 121 -1.48 16.08 19.95
CA THR A 121 -1.96 17.25 19.21
C THR A 121 -1.53 17.18 17.75
N LYS A 122 -2.48 17.31 16.83
CA LYS A 122 -2.27 17.31 15.38
C LYS A 122 -2.59 18.67 14.78
N ASN A 123 -1.70 19.21 13.96
CA ASN A 123 -1.88 20.47 13.25
C ASN A 123 -2.25 20.20 11.81
N VAL A 124 -3.34 20.82 11.35
CA VAL A 124 -3.85 20.71 9.97
C VAL A 124 -3.69 22.05 9.27
N VAL A 125 -3.14 22.00 8.07
CA VAL A 125 -2.96 23.17 7.19
C VAL A 125 -3.39 22.80 5.78
N VAL A 126 -4.29 23.60 5.21
CA VAL A 126 -4.67 23.55 3.79
C VAL A 126 -4.23 24.87 3.15
N ILE A 127 -3.54 24.80 2.02
CA ILE A 127 -3.11 25.96 1.24
C ILE A 127 -3.34 25.71 -0.25
N ASP A 128 -3.42 26.80 -1.02
CA ASP A 128 -3.50 26.74 -2.48
C ASP A 128 -2.14 27.01 -3.13
N ASN A 129 -1.98 26.58 -4.38
CA ASN A 129 -0.82 26.88 -5.24
C ASN A 129 0.51 26.41 -4.63
N ALA A 130 0.52 25.25 -3.98
CA ALA A 130 1.71 24.66 -3.41
C ALA A 130 2.63 24.12 -4.51
N THR A 131 3.93 24.37 -4.41
CA THR A 131 4.91 23.78 -5.34
C THR A 131 5.54 22.53 -4.74
N PHE A 132 5.43 21.39 -5.41
CA PHE A 132 6.08 20.14 -5.01
C PHE A 132 6.62 19.42 -6.25
N GLU A 133 7.89 18.97 -6.19
CA GLU A 133 8.58 18.27 -7.28
C GLU A 133 8.52 18.97 -8.65
N GLY A 134 8.53 20.31 -8.64
CA GLY A 134 8.48 21.13 -9.85
C GLY A 134 7.08 21.36 -10.42
N THR A 135 6.04 20.80 -9.82
CA THR A 135 4.63 21.02 -10.17
C THR A 135 3.97 21.98 -9.19
N ILE A 136 3.14 22.89 -9.72
CA ILE A 136 2.25 23.72 -8.90
C ILE A 136 0.93 22.97 -8.80
N TRP A 137 0.57 22.61 -7.57
CA TRP A 137 -0.67 21.94 -7.22
C TRP A 137 -1.71 22.96 -6.81
N GLU A 138 -2.95 22.77 -7.27
CA GLU A 138 -4.07 23.65 -6.93
C GLU A 138 -4.26 23.72 -5.41
N HIS A 139 -4.18 22.57 -4.74
CA HIS A 139 -4.34 22.47 -3.30
C HIS A 139 -3.29 21.54 -2.65
N GLN A 140 -2.95 21.85 -1.40
CA GLN A 140 -2.14 21.02 -0.51
C GLN A 140 -2.81 20.94 0.85
N LEU A 141 -2.98 19.73 1.37
CA LEU A 141 -3.29 19.45 2.77
C LEU A 141 -2.05 18.90 3.46
N SER A 142 -1.84 19.30 4.72
CA SER A 142 -0.78 18.77 5.57
C SER A 142 -1.28 18.56 6.98
N ILE A 143 -0.98 17.37 7.53
CA ILE A 143 -1.20 17.03 8.93
C ILE A 143 0.14 16.71 9.57
N THR A 144 0.44 17.35 10.69
CA THR A 144 1.68 17.17 11.46
C THR A 144 1.37 16.83 12.90
N ASP A 145 2.22 16.01 13.52
CA ASP A 145 2.25 15.78 14.96
C ASP A 145 2.99 16.94 15.65
N ALA A 146 2.28 17.77 16.40
CA ALA A 146 2.80 19.02 16.95
C ALA A 146 4.04 18.83 17.82
N GLU A 147 4.10 17.72 18.54
CA GLU A 147 5.23 17.35 19.41
C GLU A 147 6.45 16.83 18.62
N SER A 148 6.30 16.53 17.33
CA SER A 148 7.34 15.99 16.46
C SER A 148 7.81 16.97 15.38
N GLU A 149 7.29 18.19 15.36
CA GLU A 149 7.70 19.22 14.38
C GLU A 149 9.20 19.57 14.44
N GLY A 150 9.87 19.25 15.56
CA GLY A 150 11.31 19.38 15.73
C GLY A 150 12.14 18.30 15.03
N ASN A 151 11.53 17.22 14.57
CA ASN A 151 12.23 16.10 13.92
C ASN A 151 12.66 16.44 12.48
N GLU A 152 13.48 15.58 11.87
CA GLU A 152 13.93 15.74 10.48
C GLU A 152 12.76 15.75 9.48
N ASP A 153 11.73 14.94 9.75
CA ASP A 153 10.50 14.86 8.97
C ASP A 153 9.46 15.92 9.33
N LYS A 154 9.80 16.88 10.20
CA LYS A 154 8.89 17.94 10.70
C LYS A 154 7.59 17.40 11.30
N GLY A 155 7.58 16.15 11.76
CA GLY A 155 6.39 15.53 12.32
C GLY A 155 5.28 15.29 11.29
N TYR A 156 5.55 15.36 9.98
CA TYR A 156 4.54 15.09 8.96
C TYR A 156 3.96 13.68 9.12
N ALA A 157 2.64 13.62 9.22
CA ALA A 157 1.86 12.40 9.26
C ALA A 157 1.19 12.14 7.90
N ILE A 158 0.61 13.20 7.32
CA ILE A 158 -0.07 13.15 6.01
C ILE A 158 0.28 14.42 5.25
N GLN A 159 0.55 14.28 3.96
CA GLN A 159 0.60 15.39 3.03
C GLN A 159 -0.07 14.97 1.72
N VAL A 160 -1.06 15.73 1.27
CA VAL A 160 -1.81 15.45 0.04
C VAL A 160 -1.77 16.67 -0.86
N PHE A 161 -1.47 16.46 -2.13
CA PHE A 161 -1.52 17.46 -3.20
C PHE A 161 -2.51 16.99 -4.25
N TRP A 162 -3.35 17.88 -4.77
CA TRP A 162 -4.28 17.49 -5.84
C TRP A 162 -4.61 18.65 -6.78
N ASN A 163 -4.97 18.27 -8.00
CA ASN A 163 -5.58 19.11 -9.03
C ASN A 163 -6.94 18.52 -9.40
N VAL A 164 -7.88 19.37 -9.83
CA VAL A 164 -9.22 18.94 -10.27
C VAL A 164 -9.34 18.82 -11.80
N SER A 165 -8.42 19.43 -12.55
CA SER A 165 -8.47 19.42 -14.03
C SER A 165 -7.08 19.53 -14.68
N PRO A 166 -6.51 18.42 -15.21
CA PRO A 166 -6.98 17.05 -15.03
C PRO A 166 -6.91 16.61 -13.56
N ILE A 167 -7.66 15.55 -13.21
CA ILE A 167 -7.56 14.93 -11.89
C ILE A 167 -6.17 14.31 -11.76
N GLU A 168 -5.40 14.84 -10.82
CA GLU A 168 -4.06 14.36 -10.49
C GLU A 168 -3.83 14.57 -8.99
N GLY A 169 -2.93 13.76 -8.42
CA GLY A 169 -2.32 14.16 -7.17
C GLY A 169 -1.45 13.13 -6.50
N ILE A 170 -0.90 13.55 -5.37
CA ILE A 170 0.13 12.84 -4.64
C ILE A 170 -0.23 12.86 -3.16
N ALA A 171 -0.30 11.68 -2.55
CA ALA A 171 -0.42 11.54 -1.11
C ALA A 171 0.85 10.90 -0.55
N VAL A 172 1.42 11.50 0.49
CA VAL A 172 2.58 11.00 1.24
C VAL A 172 2.16 10.84 2.70
N LEU A 173 2.35 9.64 3.25
CA LEU A 173 1.88 9.27 4.59
C LEU A 173 3.02 8.64 5.38
N LYS A 174 3.07 8.96 6.67
CA LYS A 174 3.95 8.32 7.65
C LYS A 174 3.12 7.89 8.85
N PRO A 175 2.66 6.63 8.89
CA PRO A 175 1.73 6.16 9.93
C PRO A 175 2.23 6.39 11.36
N PHE A 176 3.55 6.27 11.59
CA PHE A 176 4.14 6.51 12.90
C PHE A 176 3.85 7.92 13.47
N ASN A 177 3.71 8.94 12.63
CA ASN A 177 3.35 10.29 13.09
C ASN A 177 1.82 10.50 13.16
N TRP A 178 1.04 9.66 12.47
CA TRP A 178 -0.42 9.64 12.59
C TRP A 178 -0.84 9.14 13.97
N ASP A 179 -0.42 7.93 14.32
CA ASP A 179 -0.75 7.25 15.58
C ASP A 179 0.50 6.55 16.13
N ARG A 180 0.92 6.95 17.33
CA ARG A 180 2.09 6.37 18.01
C ARG A 180 1.77 5.21 18.95
N SER A 181 0.51 5.01 19.28
CA SER A 181 0.07 4.02 20.26
C SER A 181 -0.40 2.72 19.63
N GLY A 182 -0.96 2.76 18.42
CA GLY A 182 -1.53 1.60 17.74
C GLY A 182 -0.69 1.07 16.56
N VAL A 183 0.34 1.79 16.11
CA VAL A 183 1.05 1.45 14.87
C VAL A 183 2.19 0.46 15.11
N THR A 184 2.15 -0.67 14.41
CA THR A 184 3.20 -1.69 14.39
C THR A 184 4.26 -1.45 13.30
N SER A 185 4.04 -0.49 12.40
CA SER A 185 5.01 -0.14 11.35
C SER A 185 6.20 0.63 11.92
N SER A 186 7.33 0.57 11.22
CA SER A 186 8.56 1.22 11.66
C SER A 186 8.41 2.75 11.69
N GLU A 187 9.22 3.41 12.53
CA GLU A 187 9.31 4.89 12.57
C GLU A 187 9.82 5.49 11.25
N LYS A 188 10.30 4.66 10.31
CA LYS A 188 10.84 5.07 9.03
C LYS A 188 9.85 4.84 7.88
N THR A 189 8.78 4.07 8.09
CA THR A 189 7.90 3.67 7.00
C THR A 189 7.15 4.87 6.43
N ILE A 190 7.29 5.09 5.12
CA ILE A 190 6.60 6.12 4.36
C ILE A 190 5.90 5.48 3.18
N PHE A 191 4.64 5.85 2.99
CA PHE A 191 3.83 5.48 1.83
C PHE A 191 3.68 6.70 0.94
N ARG A 192 3.74 6.50 -0.36
CA ARG A 192 3.42 7.50 -1.36
C ARG A 192 2.54 6.86 -2.43
N VAL A 193 1.44 7.53 -2.75
CA VAL A 193 0.60 7.19 -3.90
C VAL A 193 0.50 8.41 -4.80
N GLU A 194 0.76 8.19 -6.07
CA GLU A 194 0.57 9.17 -7.14
C GLU A 194 -0.57 8.67 -8.01
N TYR A 195 -1.50 9.53 -8.38
CA TYR A 195 -2.64 9.22 -9.23
C TYR A 195 -2.79 10.27 -10.32
N SER A 196 -3.19 9.85 -11.51
CA SER A 196 -3.44 10.77 -12.63
C SER A 196 -4.43 10.18 -13.62
N GLU A 197 -5.47 10.96 -13.95
CA GLU A 197 -6.39 10.76 -15.08
C GLU A 197 -5.97 11.57 -16.31
N LYS A 198 -4.81 12.22 -16.23
CA LYS A 198 -4.23 12.86 -17.40
C LYS A 198 -3.81 11.75 -18.35
N ALA A 199 -4.63 11.55 -19.38
CA ALA A 199 -4.38 10.55 -20.40
C ALA A 199 -2.92 10.62 -20.89
N ASP A 200 -2.16 9.59 -20.58
CA ASP A 200 -0.89 9.31 -21.23
C ASP A 200 -1.18 8.49 -22.51
N ALA A 201 -0.22 8.37 -23.41
CA ALA A 201 -0.38 7.68 -24.69
C ALA A 201 -0.90 6.23 -24.57
N ASN A 202 -0.84 5.62 -23.38
CA ASN A 202 -1.16 4.21 -23.15
C ASN A 202 -2.28 3.96 -22.13
N TYR A 203 -2.70 4.95 -21.32
CA TYR A 203 -3.60 4.72 -20.18
C TYR A 203 -4.58 5.89 -19.97
N GLU A 204 -5.83 5.56 -19.65
CA GLU A 204 -6.88 6.52 -19.29
C GLU A 204 -6.70 7.06 -17.87
N ALA A 205 -6.19 6.21 -16.97
CA ALA A 205 -5.81 6.56 -15.62
C ALA A 205 -4.64 5.67 -15.18
N HIS A 206 -3.80 6.18 -14.28
CA HIS A 206 -2.75 5.38 -13.67
C HIS A 206 -2.48 5.81 -12.23
N MET A 207 -1.88 4.89 -11.48
CA MET A 207 -1.32 5.17 -10.17
C MET A 207 0.07 4.56 -10.00
N VAL A 208 0.87 5.20 -9.15
CA VAL A 208 2.15 4.67 -8.68
C VAL A 208 2.11 4.60 -7.17
N VAL A 209 2.25 3.40 -6.63
CA VAL A 209 2.34 3.15 -5.20
C VAL A 209 3.79 2.89 -4.84
N THR A 210 4.27 3.58 -3.81
CA THR A 210 5.62 3.46 -3.29
C THR A 210 5.59 3.30 -1.78
N ILE A 211 6.25 2.28 -1.27
CA ILE A 211 6.46 2.04 0.16
C ILE A 211 7.96 2.05 0.40
N TYR A 212 8.40 2.82 1.39
CA TYR A 212 9.81 2.96 1.76
C TYR A 212 10.00 2.66 3.25
N GLY A 213 11.07 1.95 3.60
CA GLY A 213 11.48 1.75 4.98
C GLY A 213 10.48 0.91 5.80
N TRP A 214 9.83 -0.05 5.16
CA TRP A 214 9.01 -1.05 5.83
C TRP A 214 9.94 -2.02 6.59
N GLU A 215 10.17 -1.78 7.87
CA GLU A 215 10.96 -2.69 8.70
C GLU A 215 9.96 -3.43 9.61
N GLU A 216 9.66 -4.69 9.29
CA GLU A 216 9.10 -5.59 10.30
C GLU A 216 10.21 -5.98 11.29
N THR A 217 9.84 -6.36 12.51
CA THR A 217 10.81 -6.78 13.53
C THR A 217 11.82 -7.75 12.95
N VAL A 218 13.12 -7.45 13.13
CA VAL A 218 14.37 -8.04 12.57
C VAL A 218 14.51 -9.57 12.51
N SER A 219 13.49 -10.34 12.85
CA SER A 219 13.50 -11.81 12.82
C SER A 219 13.08 -12.43 11.48
N ASP A 220 12.40 -11.71 10.58
CA ASP A 220 12.03 -12.26 9.26
C ASP A 220 13.06 -11.90 8.18
N ARG A 221 13.77 -12.91 7.68
CA ARG A 221 14.75 -12.74 6.58
C ARG A 221 14.09 -12.38 5.24
N PHE A 222 12.80 -12.66 5.07
CA PHE A 222 12.04 -12.33 3.87
C PHE A 222 11.24 -11.04 4.02
N HIS A 223 11.50 -10.23 5.06
CA HIS A 223 10.87 -8.93 5.17
C HIS A 223 11.13 -8.09 3.91
N MET A 224 10.13 -7.29 3.55
CA MET A 224 10.22 -6.32 2.48
C MET A 224 10.62 -4.98 3.09
N ASP A 225 11.60 -4.28 2.55
CA ASP A 225 11.94 -2.91 3.00
C ASP A 225 11.28 -1.83 2.11
N ASN A 226 11.25 -2.06 0.79
CA ASN A 226 10.77 -1.13 -0.20
C ASN A 226 9.84 -1.83 -1.20
N LEU A 227 8.81 -1.12 -1.68
CA LEU A 227 7.94 -1.52 -2.79
C LEU A 227 7.78 -0.33 -3.73
N LYS A 228 7.84 -0.57 -5.03
CA LYS A 228 7.32 0.38 -6.03
C LYS A 228 6.50 -0.37 -7.06
N MET A 229 5.29 0.10 -7.30
CA MET A 229 4.33 -0.53 -8.20
C MET A 229 3.59 0.52 -9.02
N PHE A 230 3.55 0.34 -10.33
CA PHE A 230 2.69 1.06 -11.25
C PHE A 230 1.43 0.23 -11.51
N VAL A 231 0.29 0.90 -11.63
CA VAL A 231 -0.98 0.35 -12.11
C VAL A 231 -1.57 1.30 -13.15
N GLY A 232 -1.84 0.82 -14.35
CA GLY A 232 -2.44 1.59 -15.44
C GLY A 232 -3.73 0.95 -15.94
N LYS A 233 -4.73 1.78 -16.21
CA LYS A 233 -6.01 1.36 -16.77
C LYS A 233 -6.15 1.80 -18.22
N ASP A 234 -6.63 0.90 -19.06
CA ASP A 234 -6.97 1.13 -20.47
C ASP A 234 -8.24 0.35 -20.80
N GLY A 235 -9.40 1.00 -20.62
CA GLY A 235 -10.70 0.35 -20.76
C GLY A 235 -10.89 -0.82 -19.77
N ASP A 236 -10.99 -2.04 -20.31
CA ASP A 236 -11.15 -3.27 -19.50
C ASP A 236 -9.82 -3.83 -18.98
N ARG A 237 -8.69 -3.33 -19.50
CA ARG A 237 -7.36 -3.85 -19.21
C ARG A 237 -6.72 -3.08 -18.06
N ILE A 238 -6.19 -3.81 -17.08
CA ILE A 238 -5.38 -3.28 -15.98
C ILE A 238 -3.99 -3.86 -16.09
N ASP A 239 -3.00 -2.99 -16.28
CA ASP A 239 -1.60 -3.35 -16.39
C ASP A 239 -0.86 -2.97 -15.10
N VAL A 240 -0.05 -3.88 -14.59
CA VAL A 240 0.68 -3.72 -13.33
C VAL A 240 2.13 -4.09 -13.55
N TYR A 241 3.07 -3.29 -13.04
CA TYR A 241 4.47 -3.71 -12.94
C TYR A 241 5.12 -3.09 -11.71
N GLY A 242 6.10 -3.78 -11.15
CA GLY A 242 6.71 -3.33 -9.91
C GLY A 242 7.79 -4.24 -9.38
N ASN A 243 8.39 -3.79 -8.28
CA ASN A 243 9.35 -4.57 -7.52
C ASN A 243 9.10 -4.39 -6.03
N SER A 244 9.21 -5.46 -5.25
CA SER A 244 9.50 -5.40 -3.81
C SER A 244 10.96 -5.76 -3.57
N ASN A 245 11.64 -5.07 -2.67
CA ASN A 245 13.01 -5.40 -2.27
C ASN A 245 12.99 -6.16 -0.93
N HIS A 246 13.77 -7.24 -0.87
CA HIS A 246 13.93 -8.08 0.31
C HIS A 246 15.43 -8.21 0.63
N PRO A 247 16.00 -7.28 1.43
CA PRO A 247 17.45 -7.08 1.49
C PRO A 247 18.21 -8.24 2.13
N ASP A 248 17.59 -8.95 3.07
CA ASP A 248 18.20 -10.07 3.81
C ASP A 248 17.79 -11.46 3.28
N ALA A 249 16.99 -11.49 2.21
CA ALA A 249 16.39 -12.71 1.72
C ALA A 249 17.40 -13.58 0.96
N TRP A 250 17.33 -14.88 1.19
CA TRP A 250 18.08 -15.89 0.45
C TRP A 250 17.27 -17.18 0.39
N LEU A 251 17.45 -17.95 -0.69
CA LEU A 251 16.63 -19.14 -0.98
C LEU A 251 17.25 -20.39 -0.35
N PHE A 252 17.97 -21.18 -1.15
CA PHE A 252 18.61 -22.43 -0.72
C PHE A 252 20.06 -22.20 -0.32
N LEU A 253 20.76 -21.38 -1.09
CA LEU A 253 22.10 -20.90 -0.78
C LEU A 253 21.99 -19.50 -0.19
N GLN A 254 22.92 -19.17 0.71
CA GLN A 254 22.98 -17.84 1.31
C GLN A 254 23.34 -16.77 0.27
N GLU A 255 24.09 -17.12 -0.78
CA GLU A 255 24.47 -16.19 -1.83
C GLU A 255 23.65 -16.43 -3.12
N PRO A 256 23.18 -15.36 -3.79
CA PRO A 256 23.25 -13.96 -3.36
C PRO A 256 22.32 -13.67 -2.18
N VAL A 257 22.77 -12.84 -1.22
CA VAL A 257 21.91 -12.23 -0.21
C VAL A 257 21.18 -11.04 -0.83
N GLY A 258 19.87 -11.02 -0.64
CA GLY A 258 19.00 -9.95 -1.09
C GLY A 258 18.54 -10.13 -2.54
N PHE A 259 17.22 -10.13 -2.74
CA PHE A 259 16.64 -10.13 -4.07
C PHE A 259 15.39 -9.26 -4.13
N ASN A 260 15.09 -8.80 -5.34
CA ASN A 260 13.82 -8.15 -5.62
C ASN A 260 12.80 -9.20 -6.08
N TRP A 261 11.55 -9.05 -5.68
CA TRP A 261 10.41 -9.67 -6.36
C TRP A 261 9.99 -8.73 -7.49
N ALA A 262 10.57 -8.90 -8.69
CA ALA A 262 10.28 -8.05 -9.84
C ALA A 262 9.15 -8.67 -10.66
N PHE A 263 8.12 -7.90 -11.02
CA PHE A 263 6.93 -8.47 -11.65
C PHE A 263 6.29 -7.56 -12.69
N VAL A 264 5.59 -8.20 -13.63
CA VAL A 264 4.63 -7.60 -14.55
C VAL A 264 3.35 -8.43 -14.53
N ALA A 265 2.20 -7.80 -14.66
CA ALA A 265 0.92 -8.45 -14.76
C ALA A 265 -0.04 -7.64 -15.65
N SER A 266 -0.99 -8.33 -16.26
CA SER A 266 -2.12 -7.71 -16.96
C SER A 266 -3.39 -8.48 -16.65
N GLY A 267 -4.47 -7.76 -16.38
CA GLY A 267 -5.77 -8.30 -16.00
C GLY A 267 -6.90 -7.73 -16.84
N SER A 268 -7.99 -8.49 -16.95
CA SER A 268 -9.26 -8.05 -17.52
C SER A 268 -10.32 -7.98 -16.42
N GLU A 269 -10.90 -6.80 -16.22
CA GLU A 269 -11.94 -6.58 -15.19
C GLU A 269 -13.20 -7.42 -15.47
N THR A 270 -13.71 -7.35 -16.70
CA THR A 270 -14.96 -8.01 -17.11
C THR A 270 -14.85 -9.52 -17.12
N LYS A 271 -13.71 -10.08 -17.55
CA LYS A 271 -13.49 -11.53 -17.58
C LYS A 271 -12.97 -12.06 -16.24
N ASN A 272 -12.46 -11.18 -15.38
CA ASN A 272 -11.75 -11.50 -14.14
C ASN A 272 -10.70 -12.62 -14.33
N ILE A 273 -9.81 -12.38 -15.29
CA ILE A 273 -8.65 -13.22 -15.60
C ILE A 273 -7.39 -12.36 -15.58
N GLY A 274 -6.26 -13.00 -15.30
CA GLY A 274 -4.96 -12.33 -15.24
C GLY A 274 -3.82 -13.18 -15.77
N VAL A 275 -2.75 -12.50 -16.15
CA VAL A 275 -1.48 -13.10 -16.57
C VAL A 275 -0.36 -12.33 -15.87
N ALA A 276 0.65 -13.04 -15.36
CA ALA A 276 1.79 -12.40 -14.72
C ALA A 276 3.11 -13.12 -14.97
N GLU A 277 4.20 -12.36 -14.91
CA GLU A 277 5.57 -12.87 -14.87
C GLU A 277 6.30 -12.29 -13.67
N VAL A 278 7.25 -13.08 -13.16
CA VAL A 278 8.02 -12.73 -11.99
C VAL A 278 9.47 -13.16 -12.18
N GLY A 279 10.38 -12.25 -11.86
CA GLY A 279 11.80 -12.48 -11.71
C GLY A 279 12.26 -12.25 -10.28
N LEU A 280 13.38 -12.90 -9.93
CA LEU A 280 14.06 -12.78 -8.64
C LEU A 280 15.50 -12.26 -8.82
N PRO A 281 15.70 -11.08 -9.45
CA PRO A 281 17.03 -10.53 -9.61
C PRO A 281 17.64 -10.14 -8.25
N PRO A 282 18.97 -10.24 -8.08
CA PRO A 282 19.65 -9.73 -6.89
C PRO A 282 19.35 -8.25 -6.66
N SER A 283 19.25 -7.84 -5.40
CA SER A 283 19.00 -6.43 -5.03
C SER A 283 20.10 -5.48 -5.50
N SER A 284 21.30 -5.98 -5.72
CA SER A 284 22.45 -5.23 -6.26
C SER A 284 22.46 -5.13 -7.78
N LEU A 285 21.52 -5.76 -8.49
CA LEU A 285 21.48 -5.77 -9.95
C LEU A 285 21.03 -4.40 -10.50
N ASP A 286 21.96 -3.70 -11.14
CA ASP A 286 21.69 -2.46 -11.88
C ASP A 286 21.40 -2.79 -13.35
N GLU A 287 20.14 -3.10 -13.65
CA GLU A 287 19.69 -3.51 -14.99
C GLU A 287 18.27 -3.01 -15.26
N THR A 288 17.98 -2.73 -16.52
CA THR A 288 16.66 -2.27 -17.01
C THR A 288 16.08 -3.18 -18.10
N SER A 289 16.79 -4.21 -18.53
CA SER A 289 16.34 -5.13 -19.56
C SER A 289 15.34 -6.15 -19.00
N ARG A 290 14.20 -6.29 -19.69
CA ARG A 290 13.21 -7.34 -19.45
C ARG A 290 13.83 -8.74 -19.54
N GLU A 291 14.65 -8.98 -20.57
CA GLU A 291 15.30 -10.28 -20.81
C GLU A 291 16.19 -10.68 -19.63
N VAL A 292 16.83 -9.72 -18.98
CA VAL A 292 17.64 -10.02 -17.80
C VAL A 292 16.74 -10.20 -16.57
N ILE A 293 15.86 -9.22 -16.29
CA ILE A 293 15.06 -9.20 -15.06
C ILE A 293 14.05 -10.35 -14.99
N LEU A 294 13.30 -10.59 -16.07
CA LEU A 294 12.18 -11.53 -16.08
C LEU A 294 12.49 -12.87 -16.75
N GLU A 295 13.46 -12.95 -17.66
CA GLU A 295 13.80 -14.22 -18.33
C GLU A 295 15.02 -14.87 -17.69
N THR A 296 16.17 -14.17 -17.66
CA THR A 296 17.41 -14.68 -17.02
C THR A 296 17.18 -14.95 -15.54
N TYR A 297 16.63 -13.98 -14.82
CA TYR A 297 16.26 -14.10 -13.41
C TYR A 297 14.81 -14.56 -13.20
N SER A 298 14.17 -15.21 -14.18
CA SER A 298 12.86 -15.84 -13.96
C SER A 298 12.89 -16.75 -12.73
N ILE A 299 11.76 -16.86 -12.03
CA ILE A 299 11.61 -17.80 -10.91
C ILE A 299 12.18 -19.17 -11.27
N LYS A 300 11.74 -19.76 -12.39
CA LYS A 300 12.18 -21.09 -12.81
C LYS A 300 13.71 -21.18 -12.92
N ASN A 301 14.36 -20.19 -13.54
CA ASN A 301 15.81 -20.19 -13.71
C ASN A 301 16.54 -20.03 -12.38
N VAL A 302 16.11 -19.11 -11.52
CA VAL A 302 16.71 -18.88 -10.20
C VAL A 302 16.58 -20.11 -9.32
N PHE A 303 15.38 -20.69 -9.22
CA PHE A 303 15.15 -21.91 -8.44
C PHE A 303 15.91 -23.11 -9.01
N THR A 304 15.93 -23.30 -10.34
CA THR A 304 16.72 -24.36 -11.00
C THR A 304 18.19 -24.26 -10.61
N SER A 305 18.78 -23.06 -10.70
CA SER A 305 20.18 -22.83 -10.36
C SER A 305 20.47 -23.09 -8.88
N GLN A 306 19.64 -22.52 -8.00
CA GLN A 306 19.83 -22.61 -6.54
C GLN A 306 19.65 -24.04 -6.02
N ILE A 307 18.62 -24.77 -6.46
CA ILE A 307 18.38 -26.17 -6.06
C ILE A 307 19.51 -27.07 -6.55
N ARG A 308 19.92 -26.90 -7.83
CA ARG A 308 20.98 -27.71 -8.43
C ARG A 308 22.30 -27.58 -7.68
N GLU A 309 22.68 -26.36 -7.34
CA GLU A 309 23.91 -26.08 -6.62
C GLU A 309 23.82 -26.51 -5.14
N TYR A 310 22.69 -26.27 -4.48
CA TYR A 310 22.44 -26.75 -3.11
C TYR A 310 22.58 -28.28 -2.98
N ILE A 311 21.94 -29.04 -3.86
CA ILE A 311 22.02 -30.52 -3.85
C ILE A 311 23.46 -30.99 -4.11
N TYR A 312 24.19 -30.32 -5.01
CA TYR A 312 25.60 -30.64 -5.25
C TYR A 312 26.46 -30.40 -4.01
N GLN A 313 26.27 -29.30 -3.29
CA GLN A 313 27.04 -28.99 -2.07
C GLN A 313 26.79 -29.98 -0.93
N ILE A 314 25.57 -30.51 -0.80
CA ILE A 314 25.21 -31.45 0.27
C ILE A 314 25.56 -32.89 -0.09
N TYR A 315 25.27 -33.31 -1.32
CA TYR A 315 25.30 -34.73 -1.71
C TYR A 315 26.42 -35.07 -2.71
N GLY A 316 27.11 -34.08 -3.27
CA GLY A 316 28.19 -34.28 -4.25
C GLY A 316 27.71 -34.77 -5.62
N VAL A 317 26.40 -34.72 -5.88
CA VAL A 317 25.75 -35.15 -7.12
C VAL A 317 24.79 -34.09 -7.62
N TYR A 318 24.68 -33.93 -8.93
CA TYR A 318 23.65 -33.08 -9.51
C TYR A 318 22.31 -33.83 -9.57
N PRO A 319 21.18 -33.16 -9.27
CA PRO A 319 19.86 -33.74 -9.48
C PRO A 319 19.64 -34.01 -10.98
N ASP A 320 18.88 -35.06 -11.29
CA ASP A 320 18.45 -35.30 -12.66
C ASP A 320 17.35 -34.30 -13.08
N GLN A 321 17.21 -34.12 -14.40
CA GLN A 321 16.27 -33.13 -14.94
C GLN A 321 14.81 -33.47 -14.63
N ALA A 322 14.44 -34.76 -14.60
CA ALA A 322 13.07 -35.16 -14.33
C ALA A 322 12.66 -34.84 -12.89
N GLY A 323 13.60 -35.00 -11.94
CA GLY A 323 13.45 -34.56 -10.57
C GLY A 323 13.26 -33.05 -10.47
N LEU A 324 14.11 -32.27 -11.13
CA LEU A 324 13.98 -30.81 -11.17
C LEU A 324 12.64 -30.35 -11.78
N ASP A 325 12.24 -30.95 -12.90
CA ASP A 325 10.97 -30.62 -13.56
C ASP A 325 9.76 -30.95 -12.67
N THR A 326 9.85 -32.02 -11.88
CA THR A 326 8.82 -32.39 -10.90
C THR A 326 8.76 -31.38 -9.76
N LEU A 327 9.92 -30.98 -9.20
CA LEU A 327 9.98 -29.97 -8.13
C LEU A 327 9.51 -28.59 -8.59
N LEU A 328 9.75 -28.25 -9.86
CA LEU A 328 9.49 -26.92 -10.43
C LEU A 328 8.24 -26.91 -11.31
N GLN A 329 7.31 -27.83 -11.07
CA GLN A 329 6.08 -27.91 -11.83
C GLN A 329 5.28 -26.59 -11.73
N ASN A 330 4.78 -26.13 -12.88
CA ASN A 330 4.01 -24.89 -13.03
C ASN A 330 4.77 -23.59 -12.70
N THR A 331 6.10 -23.63 -12.60
CA THR A 331 6.93 -22.41 -12.43
C THR A 331 7.28 -21.72 -13.75
N ASP A 332 6.88 -22.32 -14.88
CA ASP A 332 7.04 -21.73 -16.20
C ASP A 332 6.27 -20.41 -16.32
N ALA A 333 6.93 -19.41 -16.89
CA ALA A 333 6.34 -18.12 -17.19
C ALA A 333 5.60 -18.16 -18.55
N PRO A 334 4.49 -17.42 -18.70
CA PRO A 334 3.81 -16.65 -17.65
C PRO A 334 2.89 -17.52 -16.77
N GLY A 335 2.55 -17.02 -15.59
CA GLY A 335 1.52 -17.57 -14.72
C GLY A 335 0.13 -17.04 -15.09
N TYR A 336 -0.86 -17.92 -15.14
CA TYR A 336 -2.24 -17.59 -15.52
C TYR A 336 -3.19 -17.69 -14.33
N PHE A 337 -4.12 -16.75 -14.22
CA PHE A 337 -5.04 -16.59 -13.09
C PHE A 337 -6.48 -16.38 -13.55
N ASN A 338 -7.43 -16.81 -12.72
CA ASN A 338 -8.85 -16.48 -12.86
C ASN A 338 -9.42 -16.06 -11.50
N SER A 339 -10.75 -15.91 -11.41
CA SER A 339 -11.44 -15.56 -10.16
C SER A 339 -11.19 -16.52 -9.00
N GLY A 340 -10.76 -17.76 -9.26
CA GLY A 340 -10.38 -18.76 -8.26
C GLY A 340 -8.89 -18.78 -7.91
N GLY A 341 -8.09 -17.86 -8.46
CA GLY A 341 -6.65 -17.76 -8.22
C GLY A 341 -5.81 -18.37 -9.34
N PHE A 342 -4.60 -18.85 -8.99
CA PHE A 342 -3.66 -19.43 -9.95
C PHE A 342 -4.22 -20.68 -10.65
N VAL A 343 -4.06 -20.74 -11.96
CA VAL A 343 -4.53 -21.82 -12.83
C VAL A 343 -3.36 -22.72 -13.24
N GLN A 344 -2.37 -22.17 -13.94
CA GLN A 344 -1.17 -22.88 -14.40
C GLN A 344 -0.09 -21.91 -14.88
N GLY A 345 1.14 -22.41 -15.05
CA GLY A 345 2.26 -21.69 -15.64
C GLY A 345 2.56 -22.12 -17.07
N GLY A 346 3.16 -21.23 -17.87
CA GLY A 346 3.70 -21.49 -19.20
C GLY A 346 2.68 -21.39 -20.32
N THR A 347 1.72 -22.32 -20.38
CA THR A 347 0.76 -22.37 -21.50
C THR A 347 -0.57 -21.71 -21.11
N ALA A 348 -1.12 -20.86 -21.99
CA ALA A 348 -2.41 -20.22 -21.78
C ALA A 348 -3.55 -21.26 -21.63
N PRO A 349 -4.43 -21.14 -20.62
CA PRO A 349 -5.57 -22.05 -20.44
C PRO A 349 -6.60 -21.98 -21.58
N SER A 350 -6.71 -20.82 -22.25
CA SER A 350 -7.61 -20.59 -23.37
C SER A 350 -7.17 -19.34 -24.17
N GLY A 351 -7.76 -19.13 -25.35
CA GLY A 351 -7.49 -17.94 -26.17
C GLY A 351 -7.88 -16.60 -25.52
N ASN A 352 -8.68 -16.62 -24.44
CA ASN A 352 -9.08 -15.40 -23.73
C ASN A 352 -7.89 -14.65 -23.09
N TYR A 353 -6.74 -15.30 -22.92
CA TYR A 353 -5.54 -14.75 -22.31
C TYR A 353 -4.51 -14.20 -23.32
N GLU A 354 -4.75 -14.35 -24.63
CA GLU A 354 -3.77 -14.00 -25.68
C GLU A 354 -3.41 -12.52 -25.67
N GLU A 355 -4.40 -11.65 -25.50
CA GLU A 355 -4.21 -10.21 -25.41
C GLU A 355 -3.33 -9.85 -24.20
N LEU A 356 -3.71 -10.30 -23.00
CA LEU A 356 -2.97 -10.06 -21.76
C LEU A 356 -1.53 -10.60 -21.83
N THR A 357 -1.34 -11.77 -22.44
CA THR A 357 -0.01 -12.38 -22.65
C THR A 357 0.84 -11.52 -23.58
N THR A 358 0.24 -10.99 -24.64
CA THR A 358 0.92 -10.08 -25.58
C THR A 358 1.31 -8.78 -24.87
N THR A 359 0.44 -8.23 -24.04
CA THR A 359 0.71 -6.98 -23.31
C THR A 359 1.88 -7.13 -22.33
N ILE A 360 1.90 -8.16 -21.48
CA ILE A 360 3.01 -8.31 -20.50
C ILE A 360 4.37 -8.62 -21.16
N SER A 361 4.39 -9.06 -22.42
CA SER A 361 5.63 -9.30 -23.16
C SER A 361 6.40 -8.01 -23.47
N THR A 362 5.75 -6.85 -23.44
CA THR A 362 6.37 -5.55 -23.68
C THR A 362 6.64 -4.76 -22.41
N MET A 363 6.11 -5.21 -21.26
CA MET A 363 6.30 -4.57 -19.97
C MET A 363 7.66 -4.91 -19.37
N VAL A 364 8.16 -3.98 -18.56
CA VAL A 364 9.44 -4.10 -17.86
C VAL A 364 9.27 -3.62 -16.42
N PRO A 365 9.67 -4.42 -15.40
CA PRO A 365 9.71 -3.94 -14.02
C PRO A 365 10.70 -2.79 -13.83
N TYR A 366 10.69 -2.18 -12.64
CA TYR A 366 11.71 -1.20 -12.29
C TYR A 366 13.10 -1.85 -12.14
N ASN A 367 14.14 -1.03 -12.28
CA ASN A 367 15.52 -1.47 -12.05
C ASN A 367 15.69 -1.88 -10.56
N PRO A 368 16.11 -3.13 -10.26
CA PRO A 368 16.22 -3.62 -8.88
C PRO A 368 17.09 -2.74 -7.98
N TYR A 369 18.25 -2.30 -8.47
CA TYR A 369 19.16 -1.43 -7.72
C TYR A 369 18.50 -0.11 -7.32
N THR A 370 17.67 0.48 -8.20
CA THR A 370 16.96 1.73 -7.89
C THR A 370 15.89 1.55 -6.81
N ILE A 371 15.28 0.37 -6.73
CA ILE A 371 14.25 0.06 -5.71
C ILE A 371 14.90 -0.26 -4.36
N THR A 372 16.05 -0.93 -4.37
CA THR A 372 16.85 -1.13 -3.16
C THR A 372 17.33 0.19 -2.56
N ASN A 373 17.69 1.17 -3.40
CA ASN A 373 18.13 2.50 -2.95
C ASN A 373 17.01 3.56 -2.99
N LEU A 374 15.75 3.12 -2.98
CA LEU A 374 14.59 4.01 -2.95
C LEU A 374 14.65 4.90 -1.71
N SER A 375 14.22 6.15 -1.84
CA SER A 375 14.03 7.06 -0.71
C SER A 375 12.78 7.90 -0.91
N LEU A 376 12.03 8.16 0.16
CA LEU A 376 10.88 9.05 0.16
C LEU A 376 11.04 10.16 1.21
N SER A 377 10.51 11.34 0.90
CA SER A 377 10.47 12.48 1.81
C SER A 377 9.23 13.34 1.57
N PHE A 378 8.75 13.99 2.62
CA PHE A 378 7.74 15.04 2.53
C PHE A 378 8.30 16.31 1.89
N LYS A 379 7.42 17.16 1.37
CA LYS A 379 7.76 18.56 1.06
C LYS A 379 8.14 19.29 2.34
N GLN A 380 9.37 19.80 2.38
CA GLN A 380 9.87 20.64 3.47
C GLN A 380 9.42 22.09 3.37
#